data_AF-A0A346SCV6-F1
#
_entry.id   AF-A0A346SCV6-F1
#
_cell.length_a   1.000
_cell.length_b   1.000
_cell.length_c   1.000
_cell.angle_alpha   90.00
_cell.angle_beta   90.00
_cell.angle_gamma   90.00
#
_symmetry.space_group_name_H-M   'P 1'
#
loop_
_entity.id
_entity.type
_entity.pdbx_description
1 polymer ?
#
loop_
_entity_poly.entity_id
_entity_poly.type
_entity_poly.pdbx_seq_one_letter_code
_entity_poly.pdbx_strand_id
1 'polypeptide(L)'
;MIVCHCTNISDHDIRAAIDWMRRADPRTIITPGKIYHALGKSADCGGCMPLFLDTMQAASNLDVPMQLRTLRAGATQEKADEGRSEGHRISEQISAA
;
A
#
# COMPACT_ATOMS: atom_id res chain seq x y z
N MET A 1 17.09 8.21 -0.71
CA MET A 1 16.67 8.29 0.70
C MET A 1 15.91 7.03 1.09
N ILE A 2 16.17 6.47 2.28
CA ILE A 2 15.34 5.37 2.81
C ILE A 2 13.99 5.92 3.28
N VAL A 3 12.92 5.30 2.80
CA VAL A 3 11.53 5.65 3.15
C VAL A 3 10.97 4.66 4.18
N CYS A 4 11.19 3.36 4.00
CA CYS A 4 10.80 2.33 4.97
C CYS A 4 12.03 1.64 5.53
N HIS A 5 12.26 1.78 6.84
CA HIS A 5 13.36 1.11 7.52
C HIS A 5 13.13 -0.41 7.66
N CYS A 6 11.95 -0.86 8.10
CA CYS A 6 11.66 -2.28 8.36
C CYS A 6 11.92 -3.19 7.16
N THR A 7 11.61 -2.71 5.96
CA THR A 7 11.73 -3.51 4.73
C THR A 7 12.79 -2.98 3.77
N ASN A 8 13.58 -1.99 4.22
CA ASN A 8 14.63 -1.33 3.44
C ASN A 8 14.15 -0.89 2.04
N ILE A 9 13.10 -0.05 1.99
CA ILE A 9 12.57 0.54 0.76
C ILE A 9 13.05 1.98 0.66
N SER A 10 13.66 2.32 -0.47
CA SER A 10 14.10 3.68 -0.80
C SER A 10 13.09 4.44 -1.65
N ASP A 11 13.27 5.75 -1.77
CA ASP A 11 12.53 6.59 -2.71
C ASP A 11 12.73 6.15 -4.16
N HIS A 12 13.93 5.66 -4.50
CA HIS A 12 14.22 5.12 -5.83
C HIS A 12 13.39 3.87 -6.12
N ASP A 13 13.28 2.95 -5.16
CA ASP A 13 12.48 1.72 -5.32
C ASP A 13 10.99 2.06 -5.57
N ILE A 14 10.47 3.05 -4.84
CA ILE A 14 9.09 3.53 -5.01
C ILE A 14 8.88 4.10 -6.42
N ARG A 15 9.76 5.00 -6.88
CA ARG A 15 9.65 5.59 -8.23
C ARG A 15 9.80 4.55 -9.33
N ALA A 16 10.76 3.64 -9.22
CA ALA A 16 10.98 2.57 -10.18
C ALA A 16 9.77 1.62 -10.27
N ALA A 17 9.15 1.29 -9.14
CA ALA A 17 7.93 0.49 -9.10
C ALA A 17 6.74 1.21 -9.77
N ILE A 18 6.56 2.52 -9.52
CA ILE A 18 5.53 3.33 -10.18
C ILE A 18 5.76 3.35 -11.71
N ASP A 19 6.99 3.62 -12.15
CA ASP A 19 7.35 3.63 -13.58
C ASP A 19 7.11 2.29 -14.26
N TRP A 20 7.44 1.18 -13.59
CA TRP A 20 7.16 -0.15 -14.10
C TRP A 20 5.65 -0.41 -14.20
N MET A 21 4.88 -0.10 -13.16
CA MET A 21 3.42 -0.26 -13.15
C MET A 21 2.74 0.56 -14.24
N ARG A 22 3.17 1.82 -14.45
CA ARG A 22 2.63 2.69 -15.51
C ARG A 22 2.98 2.21 -16.92
N ARG A 23 4.18 1.67 -17.11
CA ARG A 23 4.57 1.04 -18.40
C ARG A 23 3.78 -0.23 -18.68
N ALA A 24 3.49 -1.02 -17.65
CA ALA A 24 2.71 -2.24 -17.77
C ALA A 24 1.21 -1.96 -18.01
N ASP A 25 0.63 -1.02 -17.29
CA ASP A 25 -0.76 -0.58 -17.44
C ASP A 25 -0.89 0.92 -17.09
N PRO A 26 -1.06 1.81 -18.10
CA PRO A 26 -1.22 3.24 -17.88
C PRO A 26 -2.42 3.60 -17.00
N ARG A 27 -3.45 2.75 -16.97
CA ARG A 27 -4.74 3.00 -16.30
C ARG A 27 -4.79 2.46 -14.88
N THR A 28 -3.75 1.72 -14.45
CA THR A 28 -3.76 1.07 -13.14
C THR A 28 -3.79 2.09 -11.99
N ILE A 29 -4.58 1.81 -10.97
CA ILE A 29 -4.54 2.55 -9.70
C ILE A 29 -3.32 2.04 -8.94
N ILE A 30 -2.38 2.93 -8.65
CA ILE A 30 -1.18 2.59 -7.88
C ILE A 30 -1.43 2.97 -6.42
N THR A 31 -1.33 1.97 -5.54
CA THR A 31 -1.49 2.12 -4.09
C THR A 31 -0.19 1.69 -3.39
N PRO A 32 0.07 2.12 -2.14
CA PRO A 32 1.21 1.62 -1.38
C PRO A 32 1.26 0.10 -1.34
N GLY A 33 0.12 -0.56 -1.11
CA GLY A 33 0.03 -2.03 -1.10
C GLY A 33 0.49 -2.68 -2.41
N LYS A 34 0.15 -2.10 -3.57
CA LYS A 34 0.66 -2.59 -4.86
C LYS A 34 2.16 -2.40 -5.02
N ILE A 35 2.71 -1.30 -4.50
CA ILE A 35 4.17 -1.07 -4.52
C ILE A 35 4.88 -2.10 -3.64
N TYR A 36 4.39 -2.34 -2.42
CA TYR A 36 4.90 -3.41 -1.56
C TYR A 36 4.89 -4.76 -2.30
N HIS A 37 3.76 -5.14 -2.89
CA HIS A 37 3.63 -6.39 -3.63
C HIS A 37 4.59 -6.46 -4.84
N ALA A 38 4.70 -5.38 -5.63
CA ALA A 38 5.61 -5.33 -6.77
C ALA A 38 7.09 -5.47 -6.37
N LEU A 39 7.46 -5.01 -5.17
CA LEU A 39 8.80 -5.17 -4.60
C LEU A 39 9.00 -6.51 -3.87
N GLY A 40 7.98 -7.39 -3.85
CA GLY A 40 8.02 -8.66 -3.12
C GLY A 40 8.10 -8.49 -1.61
N LYS A 41 7.55 -7.40 -1.07
CA LYS A 41 7.60 -7.02 0.35
C LYS A 41 6.19 -6.87 0.92
N SER A 42 6.07 -6.96 2.24
CA SER A 42 4.85 -6.64 2.99
C SER A 42 5.13 -5.50 3.97
N ALA A 43 4.12 -4.70 4.32
CA ALA A 43 4.28 -3.71 5.37
C ALA A 43 4.40 -4.41 6.73
N ASP A 44 5.39 -4.00 7.53
CA ASP A 44 5.64 -4.56 8.86
C ASP A 44 5.00 -3.70 9.97
N CYS A 45 5.49 -2.47 10.18
CA CYS A 45 4.97 -1.57 11.22
C CYS A 45 4.07 -0.43 10.69
N GLY A 46 4.11 -0.13 9.39
CA GLY A 46 3.35 0.97 8.78
C GLY A 46 3.83 2.40 9.13
N GLY A 47 4.84 2.58 10.00
CA GLY A 47 5.27 3.92 10.45
C GLY A 47 5.78 4.84 9.33
N CYS A 48 6.22 4.28 8.19
CA CYS A 48 6.68 5.05 7.03
C CYS A 48 5.55 5.61 6.14
N MET A 49 4.28 5.26 6.38
CA MET A 49 3.19 5.57 5.43
C MET A 49 3.06 7.05 5.05
N PRO A 50 3.20 8.04 5.96
CA PRO A 50 3.15 9.45 5.58
C PRO A 50 4.25 9.81 4.57
N LEU A 51 5.50 9.41 4.84
CA LEU A 51 6.64 9.66 3.95
C LEU A 51 6.52 8.86 2.65
N PHE A 52 5.98 7.65 2.72
CA PHE A 52 5.73 6.81 1.56
C PHE A 52 4.74 7.46 0.60
N LEU A 53 3.61 7.96 1.13
CA LEU A 53 2.59 8.66 0.35
C LEU A 53 3.11 10.00 -0.21
N ASP A 54 3.92 10.73 0.55
CA ASP A 54 4.58 11.95 0.07
C ASP A 54 5.52 11.64 -1.11
N THR A 55 6.35 10.61 -0.96
CA THR A 55 7.27 10.14 -2.01
C THR A 55 6.51 9.70 -3.27
N MET A 56 5.37 9.03 -3.10
CA MET A 56 4.48 8.65 -4.19
C MET A 56 3.93 9.91 -4.90
N GLN A 57 3.38 10.88 -4.15
CA GLN A 57 2.79 12.10 -4.72
C GLN A 57 3.81 12.97 -5.45
N ALA A 58 5.08 12.95 -5.02
CA ALA A 58 6.17 13.64 -5.69
C ALA A 58 6.58 12.98 -7.03
N ALA A 59 6.13 11.76 -7.33
CA ALA A 59 6.38 11.12 -8.62
C ALA A 59 5.47 11.73 -9.70
N SER A 60 6.09 12.25 -10.76
CA SER A 60 5.40 12.98 -11.84
C SER A 60 4.36 12.17 -12.63
N ASN A 61 4.35 10.85 -12.49
CA ASN A 61 3.50 9.91 -13.22
C ASN A 61 2.45 9.21 -12.34
N LEU A 62 2.21 9.69 -11.12
CA LEU A 62 1.15 9.17 -10.25
C LEU A 62 -0.21 9.83 -10.55
N ASP A 63 -0.58 9.99 -11.82
CA ASP A 63 -1.86 10.64 -12.12
C ASP A 63 -3.04 9.68 -11.83
N VAL A 64 -4.01 10.15 -11.07
CA VAL A 64 -5.22 9.38 -10.76
C VAL A 64 -6.26 9.67 -11.85
N PRO A 65 -6.78 8.65 -12.56
CA PRO A 65 -7.81 8.85 -13.59
C PRO A 65 -8.98 9.68 -13.08
N MET A 66 -9.42 10.67 -13.86
CA MET A 66 -10.49 11.60 -13.47
C MET A 66 -11.77 10.90 -13.00
N GLN A 67 -12.12 9.78 -13.64
CA GLN A 67 -13.29 8.95 -13.30
C GLN A 67 -13.25 8.42 -11.86
N LEU A 68 -12.06 8.29 -11.27
CA LEU A 68 -11.86 7.71 -9.94
C LEU A 68 -11.70 8.78 -8.84
N ARG A 69 -11.45 10.05 -9.20
CA ARG A 69 -11.18 11.12 -8.21
C ARG A 69 -12.39 11.45 -7.33
N THR A 70 -13.61 11.12 -7.76
CA THR A 70 -14.87 11.39 -7.03
C THR A 70 -15.49 10.14 -6.37
N LEU A 71 -14.78 9.00 -6.31
CA LEU A 71 -15.34 7.76 -5.77
C LEU A 71 -15.86 7.88 -4.32
N ARG A 72 -15.27 8.78 -3.51
CA ARG A 72 -15.75 9.04 -2.14
C ARG A 72 -17.09 9.79 -2.08
N ALA A 73 -17.44 10.58 -3.11
CA ALA A 73 -18.67 11.38 -3.10
C ALA A 73 -19.95 10.53 -3.31
N GLY A 74 -19.82 9.30 -3.80
CA GLY A 74 -20.95 8.39 -4.04
C GLY A 74 -21.16 7.31 -2.97
N ALA A 75 -20.34 7.26 -1.92
CA ALA A 75 -20.31 6.16 -0.96
C ALA A 75 -20.83 6.57 0.44
N THR A 76 -22.04 7.13 0.54
CA THR A 76 -22.73 7.29 1.85
C THR A 76 -23.67 6.11 2.15
N GLN A 77 -23.37 4.93 1.62
CA GLN A 77 -23.99 3.70 2.11
C GLN A 77 -22.91 2.80 2.70
N GLU A 78 -22.16 3.35 3.66
CA GLU A 78 -21.45 2.56 4.65
C GLU A 78 -22.53 1.80 5.45
N LYS A 79 -22.85 0.57 5.05
CA LYS A 79 -23.37 -0.39 6.01
C LYS A 79 -22.26 -0.55 7.04
N ALA A 80 -22.55 -0.23 8.29
CA ALA A 80 -21.62 -0.46 9.39
C ALA A 80 -21.37 -1.96 9.50
N ASP A 81 -20.37 -2.46 8.77
CA ASP A 81 -19.87 -3.81 8.94
C ASP A 81 -19.10 -3.83 10.27
N GLU A 82 -19.83 -4.00 11.38
CA GLU A 82 -19.28 -4.34 12.71
C GLU A 82 -18.73 -5.78 12.73
N GLY A 83 -17.96 -6.16 11.73
CA GLY A 83 -17.33 -7.47 11.61
C GLY A 83 -15.93 -7.43 12.19
N ARG A 84 -15.78 -7.45 13.52
CA ARG A 84 -14.51 -7.91 14.11
C ARG A 84 -14.43 -9.40 13.86
N SER A 85 -13.58 -9.83 12.93
CA SER A 85 -13.30 -11.26 12.76
C SER A 85 -12.69 -11.80 14.05
N GLU A 86 -13.43 -12.64 14.76
CA GLU A 86 -12.94 -13.42 15.90
C GLU A 86 -11.83 -14.35 15.37
N GLY A 87 -10.58 -13.94 15.52
CA GLY A 87 -9.44 -14.76 15.14
C GLY A 87 -9.33 -15.95 16.07
N HIS A 88 -9.61 -17.16 15.57
CA HIS A 88 -9.28 -18.39 16.28
C HIS A 88 -7.77 -18.66 16.14
N ARG A 89 -6.95 -17.83 16.79
CA ARG A 89 -5.51 -18.08 16.91
C ARG A 89 -5.32 -19.06 18.07
N ILE A 90 -5.25 -20.34 17.76
CA ILE A 90 -4.76 -21.34 18.72
C ILE A 90 -3.28 -21.04 18.92
N SER A 91 -2.95 -20.57 20.12
CA SER A 91 -1.56 -20.39 20.53
C SER A 91 -0.98 -21.78 20.83
N GLU A 92 -0.51 -22.50 19.82
CA GLU A 92 0.38 -23.65 20.05
C GLU A 92 1.72 -23.12 20.57
N GLN A 93 1.85 -23.08 21.90
CA GLN A 93 3.14 -22.99 22.56
C GLN A 93 3.88 -24.30 22.26
N ILE A 94 4.81 -24.26 21.30
CA ILE A 94 5.78 -25.33 21.14
C ILE A 94 6.72 -25.25 22.36
N SER A 95 6.55 -26.16 23.33
CA SER A 95 7.56 -26.38 24.37
C SER A 95 8.85 -26.84 23.72
N ALA A 96 9.92 -26.06 23.90
CA ALA A 96 11.27 -26.52 23.62
C ALA A 96 11.67 -27.57 24.69
N ALA A 97 12.15 -28.72 24.23
CA ALA A 97 12.79 -29.76 25.04
C ALA A 97 14.23 -29.37 25.40
#